data_AF-A0A3B0M1D8-F1
#
_entry.id   AF-A0A3B0M1D8-F1
#
_cell.length_a   1.000
_cell.length_b   1.000
_cell.length_c   1.000
_cell.angle_alpha   90.00
_cell.angle_beta   90.00
_cell.angle_gamma   90.00
#
_symmetry.space_group_name_H-M   'P 1'
#
loop_
_entity.id
_entity.type
_entity.pdbx_description
1 polymer ?
#
loop_
_entity_poly.entity_id
_entity_poly.type
_entity_poly.pdbx_seq_one_letter_code
_entity_poly.pdbx_strand_id
1 'polypeptide(L)'
;MYDFCRERLGRRIWAIKGESARAGKRSPVWLTKRITPRSKSGFKPIIIGVNAAKDTICARLHLEPAERGQPSPAYMHFPVDRDLPYFSQLLAERSVVKAIGGQRYRVWEQIPCRAN
;
A
#
# COMPACT_ATOMS: atom_id res chain seq x y z
N MET A 1 5.61 15.87 -14.25
CA MET A 1 5.20 14.46 -14.07
C MET A 1 3.78 14.20 -14.57
N TYR A 2 2.77 14.95 -14.11
CA TYR A 2 1.36 14.67 -14.44
C TYR A 2 1.01 14.85 -15.92
N ASP A 3 1.55 15.88 -16.59
CA ASP A 3 1.32 16.09 -18.02
C ASP A 3 1.90 14.98 -18.90
N PHE A 4 3.08 14.46 -18.53
CA PHE A 4 3.71 13.33 -19.22
C PHE A 4 2.84 12.08 -19.21
N CYS A 5 2.22 11.77 -18.05
CA CYS A 5 1.31 10.64 -17.90
C CYS A 5 -0.03 10.88 -18.61
N ARG A 6 -0.53 12.12 -18.62
CA ARG A 6 -1.79 12.49 -19.28
C ARG A 6 -1.78 12.17 -20.77
N GLU A 7 -0.73 12.56 -21.47
CA GLU A 7 -0.59 12.34 -22.92
C GLU A 7 -0.47 10.85 -23.28
N ARG A 8 -0.04 10.01 -22.34
CA ARG A 8 0.30 8.60 -22.56
C ARG A 8 -0.68 7.62 -21.91
N LEU A 9 -1.88 8.09 -21.53
CA LEU A 9 -2.93 7.24 -20.95
C LEU A 9 -3.31 6.05 -21.85
N GLY A 10 -3.28 6.22 -23.18
CA GLY A 10 -3.53 5.13 -24.15
C GLY A 10 -2.49 4.00 -24.10
N ARG A 11 -1.27 4.31 -23.63
CA ARG A 11 -0.17 3.35 -23.46
C ARG A 11 -0.15 2.69 -22.08
N ARG A 12 -1.20 2.87 -21.27
CA ARG A 12 -1.29 2.38 -19.88
C ARG A 12 -0.20 2.92 -18.95
N ILE A 13 0.26 4.14 -19.22
CA ILE A 13 1.18 4.88 -18.33
C ILE A 13 0.33 5.76 -17.40
N TRP A 14 0.50 5.59 -16.09
CA TRP A 14 -0.32 6.27 -15.08
C TRP A 14 0.54 7.03 -14.08
N ALA A 15 0.04 8.19 -13.63
CA ALA A 15 0.58 8.83 -12.43
C ALA A 15 -0.13 8.21 -11.23
N ILE A 16 0.64 7.68 -10.28
CA ILE A 16 0.12 7.03 -9.08
C ILE A 16 0.54 7.87 -7.87
N LYS A 17 -0.38 8.04 -6.93
CA LYS A 17 -0.13 8.70 -5.64
C LYS A 17 -0.79 7.88 -4.54
N GLY A 18 -0.11 7.74 -3.40
CA GLY A 18 -0.70 7.15 -2.21
C GLY A 18 -1.83 8.03 -1.64
N GLU A 19 -2.93 7.41 -1.22
CA GLU A 19 -4.00 8.07 -0.49
C GLU A 19 -3.47 8.60 0.85
N SER A 20 -3.66 9.89 1.10
CA SER A 20 -3.51 10.48 2.43
C SER A 20 -4.81 10.28 3.21
N ALA A 21 -5.12 9.04 3.56
CA ALA A 21 -6.37 8.68 4.22
C ALA A 21 -6.45 9.31 5.62
N ARG A 22 -7.54 10.03 5.90
CA ARG A 22 -7.84 10.60 7.22
C ARG A 22 -8.67 9.61 8.05
N ALA A 23 -8.48 9.61 9.36
CA ALA A 23 -9.27 8.85 10.34
C ALA A 23 -9.36 7.33 10.09
N GLY A 24 -8.30 6.71 9.58
CA GLY A 24 -8.23 5.24 9.44
C GLY A 24 -9.12 4.65 8.33
N LYS A 25 -9.61 5.47 7.40
CA LYS A 25 -10.30 4.99 6.19
C LYS A 25 -9.38 4.09 5.36
N ARG A 26 -9.99 3.08 4.73
CA ARG A 26 -9.33 2.09 3.87
C ARG A 26 -10.00 2.13 2.49
N SER A 27 -9.42 2.90 1.58
CA SER A 27 -9.76 2.76 0.17
C SER A 27 -9.12 1.48 -0.39
N PRO A 28 -9.66 0.91 -1.47
CA PRO A 28 -9.07 -0.28 -2.06
C PRO A 28 -7.64 -0.03 -2.55
N VAL A 29 -6.81 -1.08 -2.54
CA VAL A 29 -5.41 -1.02 -3.02
C VAL A 29 -5.33 -0.61 -4.48
N TRP A 30 -6.26 -1.10 -5.30
CA TRP A 30 -6.37 -0.70 -6.70
C TRP A 30 -7.76 -0.15 -6.99
N LEU A 31 -7.84 0.79 -7.92
CA LEU A 31 -9.10 1.39 -8.34
C LEU A 31 -10.03 0.31 -8.91
N THR A 32 -11.26 0.25 -8.40
CA THR A 32 -12.31 -0.62 -8.95
C THR A 32 -12.87 -0.08 -10.27
N LYS A 33 -12.80 1.24 -10.48
CA LYS A 33 -13.33 1.89 -11.68
C LYS A 33 -12.26 1.96 -12.78
N ARG A 34 -12.60 1.46 -13.97
CA ARG A 34 -11.74 1.55 -15.16
C ARG A 34 -11.54 3.02 -15.57
N ILE A 35 -10.28 3.40 -15.74
CA ILE A 35 -9.91 4.74 -16.22
C ILE A 35 -10.13 4.77 -17.73
N THR A 36 -10.98 5.68 -18.20
CA THR A 36 -11.23 5.88 -19.62
C THR A 36 -10.76 7.27 -20.07
N PRO A 37 -10.18 7.41 -21.28
CA PRO A 37 -9.66 8.69 -21.78
C PRO A 37 -10.75 9.76 -21.95
N ARG A 38 -12.03 9.37 -22.04
CA ARG A 38 -13.18 10.26 -22.23
C ARG A 38 -13.66 10.96 -20.95
N SER A 39 -13.05 10.71 -19.79
CA SER A 39 -13.40 11.41 -18.55
C SER A 39 -12.91 12.88 -18.62
N LYS A 40 -13.75 13.76 -19.18
CA LYS A 40 -13.45 15.11 -19.68
C LYS A 40 -13.03 16.20 -18.67
N SER A 41 -12.92 15.98 -17.36
CA SER A 41 -12.73 17.10 -16.39
C SER A 41 -11.36 17.22 -15.71
N GLY A 42 -10.31 16.61 -16.27
CA GLY A 42 -8.94 16.83 -15.83
C GLY A 42 -8.20 15.52 -15.52
N PHE A 43 -6.89 15.55 -15.74
CA PHE A 43 -6.02 14.43 -15.39
C PHE A 43 -6.00 14.28 -13.86
N LYS A 44 -6.55 13.17 -13.36
CA LYS A 44 -6.49 12.82 -11.94
C LYS A 44 -5.46 11.69 -11.76
N PRO A 45 -4.45 11.85 -10.88
CA PRO A 45 -3.58 10.75 -10.56
C PRO A 45 -4.38 9.61 -9.92
N ILE A 46 -3.94 8.38 -10.16
CA ILE A 46 -4.46 7.18 -9.53
C ILE A 46 -4.13 7.26 -8.05
N ILE A 47 -5.16 7.30 -7.21
CA ILE A 47 -5.00 7.26 -5.76
C ILE A 47 -5.11 5.80 -5.30
N ILE A 48 -4.06 5.31 -4.65
CA ILE A 48 -3.99 3.95 -4.09
C ILE A 48 -4.25 4.00 -2.59
N GLY A 49 -5.12 3.12 -2.09
CA GLY A 49 -5.37 2.96 -0.66
C GLY A 49 -4.14 2.40 0.08
N VAL A 50 -3.32 3.28 0.64
CA VAL A 50 -2.06 2.90 1.32
C VAL A 50 -2.34 2.06 2.57
N ASN A 51 -3.35 2.41 3.36
CA ASN A 51 -3.71 1.67 4.58
C ASN A 51 -4.11 0.22 4.28
N ALA A 52 -4.94 0.01 3.24
CA ALA A 52 -5.35 -1.33 2.84
C ALA A 52 -4.17 -2.16 2.29
N ALA A 53 -3.23 -1.49 1.60
CA ALA A 53 -2.01 -2.13 1.11
C ALA A 53 -1.10 -2.58 2.27
N LYS A 54 -0.89 -1.70 3.26
CA LYS A 54 -0.12 -2.02 4.48
C LYS A 54 -0.75 -3.16 5.26
N ASP A 55 -2.08 -3.15 5.44
CA ASP A 55 -2.81 -4.25 6.07
C ASP A 55 -2.59 -5.58 5.33
N THR A 56 -2.64 -5.56 4.00
CA THR A 56 -2.40 -6.76 3.17
C THR A 56 -0.98 -7.27 3.29
N ILE A 57 0.01 -6.37 3.23
CA ILE A 57 1.44 -6.73 3.38
C ILE A 57 1.68 -7.34 4.75
N CYS A 58 1.22 -6.69 5.81
CA CYS A 58 1.37 -7.22 7.16
C CYS A 58 0.65 -8.55 7.33
N ALA A 59 -0.56 -8.74 6.79
CA ALA A 59 -1.22 -10.05 6.83
C ALA A 59 -0.39 -11.15 6.16
N ARG A 60 0.26 -10.85 5.02
CA ARG A 60 1.12 -11.80 4.31
C ARG A 60 2.41 -12.13 5.04
N LEU A 61 2.98 -11.17 5.78
CA LEU A 61 4.18 -11.40 6.60
C LEU A 61 3.94 -12.35 7.78
N HIS A 62 2.68 -12.50 8.23
CA HIS A 62 2.32 -13.44 9.29
C HIS A 62 1.91 -14.83 8.76
N LEU A 63 2.01 -15.06 7.45
CA LEU A 63 1.75 -16.38 6.89
C LEU A 63 2.93 -17.29 7.19
N GLU A 64 2.65 -18.51 7.64
CA GLU A 64 3.67 -19.52 7.81
C GLU A 64 4.14 -20.07 6.45
N PRO A 65 5.42 -20.42 6.31
CA PRO A 65 5.91 -21.05 5.10
C PRO A 65 5.22 -22.40 4.89
N ALA A 66 4.83 -22.68 3.64
CA ALA A 66 4.41 -24.03 3.27
C ALA A 66 5.59 -25.00 3.35
N GLU A 67 5.31 -26.29 3.18
CA GLU A 67 6.33 -27.33 3.11
C GLU A 67 7.46 -26.95 2.14
N ARG A 68 8.68 -27.37 2.49
CA ARG A 68 9.90 -26.95 1.81
C ARG A 68 9.81 -27.24 0.31
N GLY A 69 9.85 -26.19 -0.50
CA GLY A 69 9.79 -26.28 -1.97
C GLY A 69 8.39 -26.15 -2.58
N GLN A 70 7.33 -26.02 -1.79
CA GLN A 70 5.99 -25.75 -2.30
C GLN A 70 5.69 -24.24 -2.32
N PRO A 71 5.14 -23.70 -3.42
CA PRO A 71 4.71 -22.31 -3.47
C PRO A 71 3.49 -22.12 -2.55
N SER A 72 3.61 -21.23 -1.56
CA SER A 72 2.49 -20.85 -0.71
C SER A 72 1.80 -19.61 -1.28
N PRO A 73 0.49 -19.67 -1.58
CA PRO A 73 -0.23 -18.52 -2.11
C PRO A 73 -0.19 -17.37 -1.10
N ALA A 74 0.08 -16.16 -1.59
CA ALA A 74 0.19 -14.93 -0.81
C ALA A 74 1.35 -14.86 0.21
N TYR A 75 2.15 -15.92 0.40
CA TYR A 75 3.38 -15.85 1.18
C TYR A 75 4.42 -14.93 0.50
N MET A 76 5.15 -14.17 1.31
CA MET A 76 6.17 -13.25 0.80
C MET A 76 7.54 -13.91 0.82
N HIS A 77 8.05 -14.24 -0.38
CA HIS A 77 9.39 -14.78 -0.53
C HIS A 77 10.43 -13.65 -0.55
N PHE A 78 11.48 -13.80 0.24
CA PHE A 78 12.62 -12.89 0.26
C PHE A 78 13.85 -13.59 -0.27
N PRO A 79 14.64 -12.94 -1.15
CA PRO A 79 15.93 -13.48 -1.55
C PRO A 79 16.93 -13.43 -0.39
N VAL A 80 17.88 -14.37 -0.39
CA VAL A 80 18.81 -14.62 0.72
C VAL A 80 19.80 -13.46 0.97
N ASP A 81 19.94 -12.56 0.00
CA ASP A 81 20.82 -11.38 0.04
C ASP A 81 20.25 -10.20 0.82
N ARG A 82 19.02 -10.31 1.36
CA ARG A 82 18.40 -9.22 2.11
C ARG A 82 18.88 -9.20 3.56
N ASP A 83 19.58 -8.12 3.90
CA ASP A 83 20.09 -7.89 5.25
C ASP A 83 19.04 -7.32 6.21
N LEU A 84 19.37 -7.33 7.51
CA LEU A 84 18.53 -6.82 8.60
C LEU A 84 17.99 -5.38 8.39
N PRO A 85 18.73 -4.42 7.80
CA PRO A 85 18.22 -3.08 7.54
C PRO A 85 17.00 -3.06 6.62
N TYR A 86 16.94 -3.95 5.63
CA TYR A 86 15.80 -4.09 4.72
C TYR A 86 14.52 -4.43 5.49
N PHE A 87 14.60 -5.41 6.38
CA PHE A 87 13.47 -5.82 7.22
C PHE A 87 13.13 -4.78 8.29
N SER A 88 14.12 -4.02 8.74
CA SER A 88 13.91 -2.93 9.70
C SER A 88 13.04 -1.82 9.11
N GLN A 89 13.27 -1.46 7.84
CA GLN A 89 12.42 -0.52 7.11
C GLN A 89 11.04 -1.11 6.80
N LEU A 90 10.98 -2.38 6.38
CA LEU A 90 9.71 -3.06 6.10
C LEU A 90 8.79 -3.12 7.34
N LEU A 91 9.39 -3.24 8.53
CA LEU A 91 8.71 -3.31 9.82
C LEU A 91 8.83 -1.99 10.62
N ALA A 92 9.10 -0.87 9.96
CA ALA A 92 9.27 0.42 10.65
C ALA A 92 7.95 1.00 11.16
N GLU A 93 6.80 0.50 10.68
CA GLU A 93 5.48 0.96 11.07
C GLU A 93 4.64 -0.16 11.72
N ARG A 94 3.69 0.24 12.58
CA ARG A 94 2.72 -0.66 13.22
C ARG A 94 1.29 -0.11 13.15
N SER A 95 0.31 -1.00 13.09
CA SER A 95 -1.10 -0.65 13.18
C SER A 95 -1.54 -0.50 14.64
N VAL A 96 -1.96 0.69 15.05
CA VAL A 96 -2.47 1.01 16.38
C VAL A 96 -3.96 1.37 16.31
N VAL A 97 -4.75 0.93 17.28
CA VAL A 97 -6.15 1.36 17.44
C VAL A 97 -6.17 2.64 18.26
N LYS A 98 -6.64 3.75 17.66
CA LYS A 98 -6.88 5.01 18.36
C LYS A 98 -8.37 5.24 18.55
N ALA A 99 -8.73 5.91 19.64
CA ALA A 99 -10.09 6.35 19.92
C ALA A 99 -10.10 7.87 20.02
N ILE A 100 -10.81 8.57 19.12
CA ILE A 100 -11.03 10.02 19.20
C ILE A 100 -12.52 10.28 19.04
N GLY A 101 -13.09 11.11 19.91
CA GLY A 101 -14.51 11.47 19.85
C GLY A 101 -15.46 10.27 19.96
N GLY A 102 -15.09 9.24 20.73
CA GLY A 102 -15.89 8.02 20.89
C GLY A 102 -15.81 7.01 19.74
N GLN A 103 -15.13 7.34 18.63
CA GLN A 103 -14.94 6.43 17.51
C GLN A 103 -13.56 5.77 17.57
N ARG A 104 -13.52 4.43 17.47
CA ARG A 104 -12.28 3.64 17.38
C ARG A 104 -11.90 3.44 15.91
N TYR A 105 -10.69 3.82 15.53
CA TYR A 105 -10.16 3.60 14.19
C TYR A 105 -8.71 3.11 14.25
N ARG A 106 -8.29 2.35 13.23
CA ARG A 106 -6.92 1.82 13.11
C ARG A 106 -6.07 2.79 12.30
N VAL A 107 -4.88 3.12 12.80
CA VAL A 107 -3.90 4.01 12.17
C VAL A 107 -2.55 3.33 12.13
N TRP A 108 -1.82 3.52 11.02
CA TRP A 108 -0.42 3.13 10.90
C TRP A 108 0.46 4.22 11.47
N GLU A 109 1.32 3.86 12.43
CA GLU A 109 2.25 4.78 13.07
C GLU A 109 3.66 4.22 12.97
N GLN A 110 4.63 5.11 12.77
CA GLN A 110 6.04 4.76 12.85
C GLN A 110 6.37 4.31 14.27
N ILE A 111 7.13 3.22 14.38
CA ILE A 111 7.65 2.74 15.65
C ILE A 111 8.72 3.74 16.12
N PRO A 112 8.64 4.24 17.36
CA PRO A 112 9.66 5.15 17.88
C PRO A 112 11.04 4.51 17.77
N CYS A 113 12.04 5.32 17.39
CA CYS A 113 13.42 4.91 17.15
C CYS A 113 13.67 4.09 15.86
N ARG A 114 12.69 3.94 14.96
CA ARG A 114 12.91 3.41 13.60
C ARG A 114 12.71 4.50 12.56
N ALA A 115 13.69 4.69 11.69
CA ALA A 115 13.58 5.59 10.53
C ALA A 115 12.87 4.89 9.37
N ASN A 116 12.07 5.64 8.62
CA ASN A 116 11.46 5.23 7.35
C ASN A 116 12.38 5.63 6.19
#